data_AF-A0A932CYI1-F1
#
_entry.id   AF-A0A932CYI1-F1
#
_cell.length_a   1.000
_cell.length_b   1.000
_cell.length_c   1.000
_cell.angle_alpha   90.00
_cell.angle_beta   90.00
_cell.angle_gamma   90.00
#
_symmetry.space_group_name_H-M   'P 1'
#
loop_
_entity.id
_entity.type
_entity.pdbx_description
1 polymer ?
#
loop_
_entity_poly.entity_id
_entity_poly.type
_entity_poly.pdbx_seq_one_letter_code
_entity_poly.pdbx_strand_id
1 'polypeptide(L)'
;MRRGLCLKALHRYQEAIAAFERLLREFSTGGSDESRALARTEIQNLRALMGSVRIVVSVPAAEVLVDGAAVGTSPIAAPVDLVGGNHVIQARREGFEAAEERVAVVAGETASVDLTLLADVGAGCGVTSIALDANGAVHIAYRTETDDLGLATRQLGDGIEQNCDGVGGVDGDLDGHASEATGGDDCDDSDDAAFPGAPDAAGDDVDRDCDGADGVDDDGDGHASLAKDEYRPELAVARKVEVVALR
;
A
#
# COMPACT_ATOMS: atom_id res chain seq x y z
N MET A 1 37.42 16.20 -33.89
CA MET A 1 36.50 16.06 -35.05
C MET A 1 35.84 14.68 -35.08
N ARG A 2 36.62 13.59 -35.23
CA ARG A 2 36.10 12.20 -35.40
C ARG A 2 35.09 11.76 -34.33
N ARG A 3 35.31 12.12 -33.05
CA ARG A 3 34.37 11.78 -31.95
C ARG A 3 32.97 12.37 -32.17
N GLY A 4 32.87 13.65 -32.54
CA GLY A 4 31.57 14.31 -32.76
C GLY A 4 30.81 13.68 -33.93
N LEU A 5 31.50 13.39 -35.03
CA LEU A 5 30.90 12.70 -36.19
C LEU A 5 30.41 11.28 -35.84
N CYS A 6 31.15 10.55 -35.01
CA CYS A 6 30.73 9.23 -34.54
C CYS A 6 29.45 9.31 -33.68
N LEU A 7 29.41 10.25 -32.73
CA LEU A 7 28.22 10.45 -31.87
C LEU A 7 26.99 10.88 -32.68
N LYS A 8 27.17 11.74 -33.69
CA LYS A 8 26.13 12.10 -34.65
C LYS A 8 25.56 10.87 -35.38
N ALA A 9 26.43 9.97 -35.86
CA ALA A 9 26.02 8.75 -36.54
C ALA A 9 25.27 7.77 -35.62
N LEU A 10 25.44 7.89 -34.29
CA LEU A 10 24.72 7.10 -33.28
C LEU A 10 23.46 7.80 -32.74
N HIS A 11 23.04 8.91 -33.35
CA HIS A 11 21.90 9.73 -32.90
C HIS A 11 22.02 10.30 -31.47
N ARG A 12 23.24 10.35 -30.91
CA ARG A 12 23.53 10.94 -29.60
C ARG A 12 23.83 12.44 -29.73
N TYR A 13 22.82 13.21 -30.13
CA TYR A 13 23.02 14.59 -30.58
C TYR A 13 23.52 15.54 -29.49
N GLN A 14 23.02 15.43 -28.25
CA GLN A 14 23.53 16.23 -27.13
C GLN A 14 25.04 16.03 -26.93
N GLU A 15 25.50 14.78 -26.95
CA GLU A 15 26.91 14.47 -26.77
C GLU A 15 27.75 14.86 -27.99
N ALA A 16 27.19 14.73 -29.19
CA ALA A 16 27.84 15.17 -30.42
C ALA A 16 28.10 16.69 -30.38
N ILE A 17 27.10 17.48 -29.98
CA ILE A 17 27.22 18.94 -29.80
C ILE A 17 28.31 19.24 -28.77
N ALA A 18 28.26 18.61 -27.58
CA ALA A 18 29.27 18.83 -26.54
C ALA A 18 30.70 18.49 -27.03
N ALA A 19 30.86 17.46 -27.86
CA ALA A 19 32.14 17.09 -28.45
C ALA A 19 32.63 18.11 -29.49
N PHE A 20 31.74 18.67 -30.32
CA PHE A 20 32.09 19.73 -31.27
C PHE A 20 32.42 21.05 -30.57
N GLU A 21 31.67 21.43 -29.55
CA GLU A 21 31.95 22.64 -28.76
C GLU A 21 33.28 22.55 -28.04
N ARG A 22 33.60 21.37 -27.47
CA ARG A 22 34.92 21.12 -26.87
C ARG A 22 36.04 21.31 -27.88
N LEU A 23 35.87 20.79 -29.11
CA LEU A 23 36.83 21.01 -30.19
C LEU A 23 37.02 22.51 -30.50
N LEU A 24 35.93 23.29 -30.53
CA LEU A 24 36.00 24.72 -30.79
C LEU A 24 36.70 25.50 -29.66
N ARG A 25 36.60 25.03 -28.40
CA ARG A 25 37.31 25.63 -27.25
C ARG A 25 38.79 25.26 -27.23
N GLU A 26 39.13 23.99 -27.41
CA GLU A 26 40.50 23.47 -27.23
C GLU A 26 41.43 23.78 -28.42
N PHE A 27 40.92 23.77 -29.65
CA PHE A 27 41.74 23.95 -30.86
C PHE A 27 41.71 25.40 -31.39
N SER A 28 41.73 26.38 -30.49
CA SER A 28 41.75 27.81 -30.85
C SER A 28 43.01 28.22 -31.64
N THR A 29 44.12 27.47 -31.50
CA THR A 29 45.42 27.81 -32.10
C THR A 29 46.03 26.72 -33.01
N GLY A 30 45.45 25.51 -33.08
CA GLY A 30 46.09 24.35 -33.75
C GLY A 30 45.25 23.56 -34.77
N GLY A 31 43.99 23.92 -35.00
CA GLY A 31 43.12 23.29 -36.02
C GLY A 31 42.96 24.11 -37.30
N SER A 32 42.69 23.46 -38.44
CA SER A 32 42.36 24.16 -39.70
C SER A 32 41.04 24.94 -39.57
N ASP A 33 40.96 26.12 -40.20
CA ASP A 33 39.75 26.95 -40.18
C ASP A 33 38.53 26.20 -40.74
N GLU A 34 38.76 25.32 -41.71
CA GLU A 34 37.74 24.44 -42.28
C GLU A 34 37.12 23.49 -41.23
N SER A 35 37.95 22.89 -40.35
CA SER A 35 37.45 21.99 -39.29
C SER A 35 36.55 22.73 -38.31
N ARG A 36 36.88 24.00 -38.01
CA ARG A 36 36.08 24.85 -37.12
C ARG A 36 34.78 25.27 -37.78
N ALA A 37 34.84 25.65 -39.06
CA ALA A 37 33.65 25.98 -39.84
C ALA A 37 32.68 24.78 -39.87
N LEU A 38 33.20 23.59 -40.20
CA LEU A 38 32.41 22.36 -40.22
C LEU A 38 31.81 22.04 -38.85
N ALA A 39 32.59 22.12 -37.77
CA ALA A 39 32.07 21.88 -36.42
C ALA A 39 30.95 22.86 -36.03
N ARG A 40 31.04 24.14 -36.41
CA ARG A 40 29.97 25.13 -36.18
C ARG A 40 28.72 24.79 -36.98
N THR A 41 28.86 24.45 -38.25
CA THR A 41 27.74 24.00 -39.11
C THR A 41 27.06 22.76 -38.52
N GLU A 42 27.84 21.78 -38.05
CA GLU A 42 27.29 20.57 -37.43
C GLU A 42 26.54 20.86 -36.13
N ILE A 43 27.06 21.75 -35.27
CA ILE A 43 26.33 22.19 -34.08
C ILE A 43 24.98 22.82 -34.46
N GLN A 44 24.96 23.69 -35.47
CA GLN A 44 23.73 24.35 -35.92
C GLN A 44 22.71 23.34 -36.47
N ASN A 45 23.17 22.39 -37.29
CA ASN A 45 22.32 21.34 -37.85
C ASN A 45 21.75 20.42 -36.76
N LEU A 46 22.56 20.03 -35.78
CA LEU A 46 22.12 19.15 -34.69
C LEU A 46 21.13 19.85 -33.77
N ARG A 47 21.36 21.12 -33.42
CA ARG A 47 20.41 21.91 -32.61
C ARG A 47 19.07 22.09 -33.31
N ALA A 48 19.06 22.19 -34.65
CA ALA A 48 17.82 22.26 -35.42
C ALA A 48 16.99 20.97 -35.38
N LEU A 49 17.54 19.86 -34.90
CA LEU A 49 16.84 18.58 -34.71
C LEU A 49 16.42 18.35 -33.25
N MET A 50 16.63 19.32 -32.37
CA MET A 50 16.33 19.21 -30.96
C MET A 50 15.11 20.07 -30.59
N GLY A 51 14.28 19.56 -29.70
CA GLY A 51 13.28 20.33 -28.98
C GLY A 51 13.61 20.35 -27.49
N SER A 52 12.66 20.79 -26.68
CA SER A 52 12.80 20.77 -25.22
C SER A 52 11.53 20.25 -24.55
N VAL A 53 11.65 19.72 -23.33
CA VAL A 53 10.51 19.27 -22.52
C VAL A 53 10.56 19.97 -21.17
N ARG A 54 9.49 20.71 -20.86
CA ARG A 54 9.20 21.18 -19.50
C ARG A 54 8.56 20.04 -18.74
N ILE A 55 9.18 19.62 -17.64
CA ILE A 55 8.69 18.54 -16.78
C ILE A 55 8.26 19.15 -15.45
N VAL A 56 7.00 18.98 -15.10
CA VAL A 56 6.45 19.36 -13.80
C VAL A 56 6.06 18.07 -13.09
N VAL A 57 6.47 17.94 -11.82
CA VAL A 57 6.11 16.79 -10.99
C VAL A 57 5.41 17.33 -9.75
N SER A 58 4.26 16.75 -9.45
CA SER A 58 3.42 17.10 -8.29
C SER A 58 4.15 17.00 -6.93
N VAL A 59 5.11 16.08 -6.81
CA VAL A 59 5.85 15.81 -5.57
C VAL A 59 7.29 16.32 -5.69
N PRO A 60 7.81 17.07 -4.71
CA PRO A 60 9.20 17.54 -4.70
C PRO A 60 10.19 16.43 -4.39
N ALA A 61 11.44 16.61 -4.80
CA ALA A 61 12.54 15.66 -4.64
C ALA A 61 12.26 14.26 -5.24
N ALA A 62 11.33 14.15 -6.19
CA ALA A 62 11.14 12.97 -7.01
C ALA A 62 12.28 12.86 -8.03
N GLU A 63 12.85 11.67 -8.19
CA GLU A 63 13.82 11.39 -9.26
C GLU A 63 13.09 11.40 -10.61
N VAL A 64 13.63 12.11 -11.59
CA VAL A 64 13.09 12.21 -12.94
C VAL A 64 14.04 11.53 -13.91
N LEU A 65 13.51 10.63 -14.73
CA LEU A 65 14.24 9.92 -15.78
C LEU A 65 13.65 10.24 -17.15
N VAL A 66 14.51 10.32 -18.16
CA VAL A 66 14.12 10.43 -19.57
C VAL A 66 14.76 9.28 -20.32
N ASP A 67 13.95 8.46 -20.98
CA ASP A 67 14.36 7.21 -21.65
C ASP A 67 15.20 6.29 -20.74
N GLY A 68 14.90 6.29 -19.45
CA GLY A 68 15.61 5.54 -18.42
C GLY A 68 16.90 6.18 -17.90
N ALA A 69 17.32 7.34 -18.43
CA ALA A 69 18.46 8.10 -17.90
C ALA A 69 18.00 9.16 -16.90
N ALA A 70 18.58 9.17 -15.69
CA ALA A 70 18.26 10.18 -14.67
C ALA A 70 18.70 11.58 -15.13
N VAL A 71 17.77 12.54 -15.14
CA VAL A 71 18.02 13.94 -15.53
C VAL A 71 18.06 14.89 -14.35
N GLY A 72 17.57 14.48 -13.18
CA GLY A 72 17.62 15.26 -11.96
C GLY A 72 16.49 14.92 -11.00
N THR A 73 16.25 15.84 -10.06
CA THR A 73 15.16 15.73 -9.09
C THR A 73 14.19 16.91 -9.23
N SER A 74 12.91 16.67 -8.97
CA SER A 74 11.90 17.72 -9.00
C SER A 74 12.11 18.74 -7.85
N PRO A 75 11.87 20.04 -8.08
CA PRO A 75 11.53 20.67 -9.37
C PRO A 75 12.72 20.75 -10.34
N ILE A 76 12.47 20.47 -11.61
CA ILE A 76 13.48 20.61 -12.66
C ILE A 76 13.60 22.10 -13.04
N ALA A 77 14.78 22.68 -12.85
CA ALA A 77 14.99 24.13 -12.95
C ALA A 77 14.81 24.71 -14.37
N ALA A 78 15.12 23.93 -15.40
CA ALA A 78 15.05 24.34 -16.80
C ALA A 78 14.51 23.21 -17.69
N PRO A 79 13.87 23.51 -18.83
CA PRO A 79 13.48 22.49 -19.80
C PRO A 79 14.65 21.58 -20.19
N VAL A 80 14.36 20.30 -20.37
CA VAL A 80 15.35 19.30 -20.79
C VAL A 80 15.38 19.26 -22.31
N ASP A 81 16.53 19.57 -22.91
CA ASP A 81 16.71 19.50 -24.36
C ASP A 81 16.74 18.04 -24.82
N LEU A 82 15.86 17.65 -25.74
CA LEU A 82 15.76 16.29 -26.26
C LEU A 82 15.80 16.28 -27.79
N VAL A 83 16.15 15.14 -28.34
CA VAL A 83 16.07 14.93 -29.80
C VAL A 83 14.60 14.98 -30.22
N GLY A 84 14.30 15.46 -31.43
CA GLY A 84 12.95 15.36 -31.96
C GLY A 84 12.54 13.88 -32.12
N GLY A 85 11.39 13.50 -31.57
CA GLY A 85 10.94 12.11 -31.55
C GLY A 85 10.10 11.78 -30.31
N ASN A 86 9.81 10.50 -30.12
CA ASN A 86 9.08 10.01 -28.95
C ASN A 86 10.05 9.70 -27.82
N HIS A 87 9.72 10.19 -26.63
CA HIS A 87 10.48 10.00 -25.40
C HIS A 87 9.58 9.47 -24.29
N VAL A 88 10.17 8.72 -23.37
CA VAL A 88 9.50 8.26 -22.15
C VAL A 88 10.02 9.09 -20.98
N ILE A 89 9.11 9.76 -20.28
CA ILE A 89 9.42 10.54 -19.08
C ILE A 89 8.88 9.76 -17.87
N GLN A 90 9.73 9.49 -16.89
CA GLN A 90 9.35 8.80 -15.66
C GLN A 90 9.67 9.68 -14.45
N ALA A 91 8.81 9.65 -13.44
CA ALA A 91 9.09 10.20 -12.12
C ALA A 91 8.91 9.12 -11.05
N ARG A 92 9.84 9.07 -10.08
CA ARG A 92 9.83 8.09 -8.99
C ARG A 92 10.15 8.76 -7.67
N ARG A 93 9.48 8.33 -6.61
CA ARG A 93 9.72 8.76 -5.23
C ARG A 93 9.31 7.63 -4.29
N GLU A 94 10.11 7.38 -3.27
CA GLU A 94 9.75 6.41 -2.23
C GLU A 94 8.43 6.81 -1.55
N GLY A 95 7.54 5.82 -1.36
CA GLY A 95 6.18 6.03 -0.85
C GLY A 95 5.19 6.56 -1.88
N PHE A 96 5.54 6.54 -3.18
CA PHE A 96 4.67 6.93 -4.28
C PHE A 96 4.74 5.92 -5.43
N GLU A 97 3.60 5.73 -6.10
CA GLU A 97 3.51 5.00 -7.35
C GLU A 97 4.29 5.74 -8.45
N ALA A 98 5.09 5.01 -9.22
CA ALA A 98 5.86 5.60 -10.30
C ALA A 98 4.94 6.07 -11.43
N ALA A 99 5.10 7.32 -11.88
CA ALA A 99 4.39 7.85 -13.03
C ALA A 99 5.28 7.78 -14.28
N GLU A 100 4.69 7.38 -15.41
CA GLU A 100 5.31 7.36 -16.74
C GLU A 100 4.40 8.04 -17.76
N GLU A 101 4.99 8.88 -18.62
CA GLU A 101 4.30 9.47 -19.75
C GLU A 101 5.16 9.42 -21.01
N ARG A 102 4.51 9.20 -22.17
CA ARG A 102 5.15 9.26 -23.48
C ARG A 102 4.88 10.60 -24.12
N VAL A 103 5.95 11.31 -24.47
CA VAL A 103 5.87 12.64 -25.09
C VAL A 103 6.50 12.63 -26.48
N ALA A 104 5.83 13.26 -27.44
CA ALA A 104 6.39 13.54 -28.76
C ALA A 104 7.04 14.94 -28.74
N VAL A 105 8.36 14.99 -28.93
CA VAL A 105 9.13 16.23 -28.99
C VAL A 105 9.28 16.65 -30.44
N VAL A 106 8.78 17.83 -30.76
CA VAL A 106 8.97 18.45 -32.08
C VAL A 106 10.23 19.32 -32.04
N ALA A 107 11.06 19.22 -33.08
CA ALA A 107 12.29 20.00 -33.15
C ALA A 107 11.99 21.51 -33.18
N GLY A 108 12.70 22.27 -32.34
CA GLY A 108 12.50 23.71 -32.14
C GLY A 108 11.35 24.09 -31.20
N GLU A 109 10.54 23.13 -30.75
CA GLU A 109 9.41 23.38 -29.84
C GLU A 109 9.71 22.97 -28.40
N THR A 110 8.92 23.50 -27.46
CA THR A 110 8.93 23.08 -26.05
C THR A 110 7.64 22.33 -25.75
N ALA A 111 7.72 21.01 -25.55
CA ALA A 111 6.62 20.21 -25.02
C ALA A 111 6.51 20.39 -23.50
N SER A 112 5.34 20.11 -22.93
CA SER A 112 5.10 20.11 -21.48
C SER A 112 4.56 18.76 -21.06
N VAL A 113 5.04 18.26 -19.91
CA VAL A 113 4.62 16.99 -19.30
C VAL A 113 4.39 17.25 -17.82
N ASP A 114 3.21 16.85 -17.33
CA ASP A 114 2.77 17.03 -15.95
C ASP A 114 2.56 15.66 -15.29
N LEU A 115 3.52 15.25 -14.46
CA LEU A 115 3.49 13.94 -13.78
C LEU A 115 2.87 14.07 -12.38
N THR A 116 1.74 13.41 -12.19
CA THR A 116 1.10 13.27 -10.87
C THR A 116 1.56 11.96 -10.23
N LEU A 117 2.25 12.05 -9.09
CA LEU A 117 2.62 10.89 -8.29
C LEU A 117 1.56 10.69 -7.21
N LEU A 118 0.99 9.50 -7.16
CA LEU A 118 0.02 9.09 -6.15
C LEU A 118 0.76 8.41 -5.02
N ALA A 119 0.37 8.66 -3.78
CA ALA A 119 0.97 7.97 -2.63
C ALA A 119 0.75 6.47 -2.79
N ASP A 120 1.84 5.71 -2.68
CA ASP A 120 1.79 4.26 -2.59
C ASP A 120 1.41 3.93 -1.15
N VAL A 121 0.13 3.63 -0.96
CA VAL A 121 -0.45 3.29 0.35
C VAL A 121 -0.22 1.82 0.70
N GLY A 122 0.58 1.08 -0.08
CA GLY A 122 0.69 -0.37 0.01
C GLY A 122 -0.59 -1.05 -0.49
N ALA A 123 -0.43 -2.25 -1.06
CA ALA A 123 -1.55 -3.15 -1.31
C ALA A 123 -2.10 -3.59 0.06
N GLY A 124 -3.02 -2.81 0.61
CA GLY A 124 -3.62 -3.08 1.92
C GLY A 124 -4.93 -2.32 2.16
N CYS A 125 -5.08 -1.09 1.64
CA CYS A 125 -6.39 -0.41 1.64
C CYS A 125 -6.37 0.82 0.72
N GLY A 126 -6.62 0.60 -0.57
CA GLY A 126 -6.76 1.68 -1.55
C GLY A 126 -8.13 2.35 -1.43
N VAL A 127 -8.11 3.62 -0.99
CA VAL A 127 -9.21 4.61 -0.95
C VAL A 127 -10.50 4.18 -0.23
N THR A 128 -10.81 4.84 0.88
CA THR A 128 -12.15 4.83 1.50
C THR A 128 -13.10 5.66 0.64
N SER A 129 -13.83 5.00 -0.25
CA SER A 129 -15.01 5.59 -0.87
C SER A 129 -16.17 5.53 0.13
N ILE A 130 -17.15 6.43 0.05
CA ILE A 130 -18.39 6.29 0.83
C ILE A 130 -19.45 5.69 -0.11
N ALA A 131 -20.04 4.56 0.27
CA ALA A 131 -21.10 3.89 -0.50
C ALA A 131 -22.44 3.94 0.24
N LEU A 132 -23.53 3.81 -0.52
CA LEU A 132 -24.90 3.70 -0.02
C LEU A 132 -25.47 2.35 -0.44
N ASP A 133 -26.07 1.59 0.48
CA ASP A 133 -26.78 0.36 0.13
C ASP A 133 -28.24 0.62 -0.33
N ALA A 134 -28.93 -0.46 -0.72
CA ALA A 134 -30.32 -0.39 -1.18
C ALA A 134 -31.32 0.06 -0.09
N ASN A 135 -30.92 0.04 1.19
CA ASN A 135 -31.70 0.51 2.33
C ASN A 135 -31.32 1.96 2.73
N GLY A 136 -30.32 2.56 2.06
CA GLY A 136 -29.83 3.90 2.32
C GLY A 136 -28.82 4.01 3.46
N ALA A 137 -28.23 2.91 3.92
CA ALA A 137 -27.16 2.95 4.91
C ALA A 137 -25.83 3.37 4.27
N VAL A 138 -25.04 4.15 5.01
CA VAL A 138 -23.73 4.70 4.58
C VAL A 138 -22.63 3.75 5.01
N HIS A 139 -21.80 3.31 4.06
CA HIS A 139 -20.70 2.36 4.25
C HIS A 139 -19.36 2.96 3.83
N ILE A 140 -18.27 2.48 4.40
CA ILE A 140 -16.94 2.69 3.84
C ILE A 140 -16.76 1.64 2.75
N ALA A 141 -16.61 2.05 1.50
CA ALA A 141 -16.30 1.17 0.39
C ALA A 141 -14.78 1.09 0.18
N TYR A 142 -14.30 -0.11 -0.14
CA TYR A 142 -12.92 -0.39 -0.51
C TYR A 142 -12.89 -1.22 -1.80
N ARG A 143 -11.73 -1.25 -2.47
CA ARG A 143 -11.52 -2.05 -3.67
C ARG A 143 -10.92 -3.40 -3.28
N THR A 144 -11.50 -4.49 -3.76
CA THR A 144 -10.98 -5.85 -3.55
C THR A 144 -9.82 -6.15 -4.51
N GLU A 145 -9.08 -7.23 -4.25
CA GLU A 145 -8.03 -7.72 -5.16
C GLU A 145 -8.57 -8.17 -6.53
N THR A 146 -9.88 -8.40 -6.65
CA THR A 146 -10.56 -8.77 -7.91
C THR A 146 -11.00 -7.55 -8.73
N ASP A 147 -10.68 -6.33 -8.28
CA ASP A 147 -11.15 -5.07 -8.87
C ASP A 147 -12.67 -4.82 -8.69
N ASP A 148 -13.30 -5.52 -7.75
CA ASP A 148 -14.69 -5.31 -7.36
C ASP A 148 -14.79 -4.30 -6.21
N LEU A 149 -15.97 -3.69 -6.04
CA LEU A 149 -16.29 -2.79 -4.93
C LEU A 149 -16.84 -3.59 -3.74
N GLY A 150 -16.08 -3.63 -2.64
CA GLY A 150 -16.52 -4.17 -1.35
C GLY A 150 -17.09 -3.08 -0.43
N LEU A 151 -17.99 -3.47 0.47
CA LEU A 151 -18.55 -2.60 1.52
C LEU A 151 -17.97 -3.07 2.86
N ALA A 152 -17.24 -2.20 3.56
CA ALA A 152 -16.92 -2.38 4.97
C ALA A 152 -18.16 -1.98 5.78
N THR A 153 -19.13 -2.90 5.84
CA THR A 153 -20.16 -2.89 6.86
C THR A 153 -19.51 -3.23 8.20
N ARG A 154 -19.95 -2.57 9.26
CA ARG A 154 -19.62 -2.97 10.63
C ARG A 154 -20.35 -4.29 10.94
N GLN A 155 -19.80 -5.39 10.46
CA GLN A 155 -20.06 -6.72 10.99
C GLN A 155 -18.67 -7.34 11.15
N LEU A 156 -18.23 -7.50 12.39
CA LEU A 156 -17.17 -8.46 12.69
C LEU A 156 -17.73 -9.82 12.22
N GLY A 157 -16.99 -10.57 11.40
CA GLY A 157 -17.47 -11.88 10.89
C GLY A 157 -17.73 -11.99 9.37
N ASP A 158 -17.60 -10.91 8.59
CA ASP A 158 -17.79 -10.97 7.12
C ASP A 158 -16.55 -11.46 6.34
N GLY A 159 -15.50 -11.91 7.05
CA GLY A 159 -14.22 -12.31 6.47
C GLY A 159 -13.39 -11.15 5.92
N ILE A 160 -13.76 -9.89 6.22
CA ILE A 160 -13.00 -8.71 5.83
C ILE A 160 -12.16 -8.25 7.02
N GLU A 161 -10.86 -8.09 6.80
CA GLU A 161 -9.92 -7.57 7.79
C GLU A 161 -10.12 -6.04 7.94
N GLN A 162 -10.57 -5.60 9.12
CA GLN A 162 -11.02 -4.21 9.34
C GLN A 162 -9.99 -3.32 10.07
N ASN A 163 -8.88 -3.89 10.55
CA ASN A 163 -7.89 -3.19 11.37
C ASN A 163 -6.43 -3.31 10.86
N CYS A 164 -6.20 -3.91 9.69
CA CYS A 164 -4.89 -3.98 9.03
C CYS A 164 -3.80 -4.73 9.84
N ASP A 165 -4.15 -5.79 10.59
CA ASP A 165 -3.20 -6.61 11.36
C ASP A 165 -2.90 -8.00 10.74
N GLY A 166 -3.52 -8.33 9.61
CA GLY A 166 -3.35 -9.60 8.91
C GLY A 166 -4.21 -10.75 9.45
N VAL A 167 -5.17 -10.49 10.33
CA VAL A 167 -6.07 -11.50 10.89
C VAL A 167 -7.53 -11.03 10.78
N GLY A 168 -8.24 -11.52 9.75
CA GLY A 168 -9.69 -11.40 9.64
C GLY A 168 -10.36 -12.65 10.20
N GLY A 169 -11.25 -12.50 11.18
CA GLY A 169 -12.02 -13.61 11.75
C GLY A 169 -13.17 -14.02 10.84
N VAL A 170 -13.39 -15.33 10.69
CA VAL A 170 -14.59 -15.90 10.06
C VAL A 170 -15.64 -16.06 11.15
N ASP A 171 -16.90 -15.77 10.86
CA ASP A 171 -18.06 -16.09 11.72
C ASP A 171 -18.81 -17.25 11.03
N GLY A 172 -18.72 -18.45 11.62
CA GLY A 172 -19.11 -19.70 10.96
C GLY A 172 -20.61 -19.97 10.98
N ASP A 173 -21.29 -19.56 12.04
CA ASP A 173 -22.71 -19.81 12.30
C ASP A 173 -23.59 -18.54 12.26
N LEU A 174 -22.97 -17.37 12.14
CA LEU A 174 -23.58 -16.04 11.96
C LEU A 174 -24.21 -15.45 13.21
N ASP A 175 -23.64 -15.72 14.38
CA ASP A 175 -24.07 -15.15 15.67
C ASP A 175 -23.47 -13.76 15.97
N GLY A 176 -22.46 -13.35 15.19
CA GLY A 176 -21.75 -12.08 15.31
C GLY A 176 -20.44 -12.12 16.11
N HIS A 177 -20.00 -13.32 16.53
CA HIS A 177 -18.70 -13.61 17.11
C HIS A 177 -17.82 -14.31 16.07
N ALA A 178 -16.50 -14.17 16.22
CA ALA A 178 -15.56 -14.72 15.24
C ALA A 178 -14.92 -15.99 15.78
N SER A 179 -14.68 -16.96 14.92
CA SER A 179 -14.07 -18.24 15.24
C SER A 179 -12.73 -18.10 15.94
N GLU A 180 -12.55 -18.79 17.08
CA GLU A 180 -11.27 -18.91 17.80
C GLU A 180 -10.13 -19.39 16.89
N ALA A 181 -10.43 -20.31 15.96
CA ALA A 181 -9.46 -20.84 14.99
C ALA A 181 -8.86 -19.76 14.07
N THR A 182 -9.58 -18.65 13.91
CA THR A 182 -9.16 -17.48 13.12
C THR A 182 -8.80 -16.27 13.99
N GLY A 183 -8.68 -16.47 15.31
CA GLY A 183 -8.28 -15.45 16.27
C GLY A 183 -9.44 -14.64 16.87
N GLY A 184 -10.68 -15.11 16.72
CA GLY A 184 -11.84 -14.56 17.42
C GLY A 184 -12.10 -15.23 18.78
N ASP A 185 -13.31 -15.07 19.30
CA ASP A 185 -13.76 -15.44 20.64
C ASP A 185 -14.89 -16.50 20.68
N ASP A 186 -15.32 -17.00 19.53
CA ASP A 186 -16.31 -18.10 19.37
C ASP A 186 -15.61 -19.47 19.36
N CYS A 187 -16.07 -20.35 20.25
CA CYS A 187 -15.53 -21.68 20.49
C CYS A 187 -16.23 -22.80 19.70
N ASP A 188 -17.40 -22.56 19.10
CA ASP A 188 -18.10 -23.51 18.21
C ASP A 188 -18.74 -22.80 17.02
N ASP A 189 -17.95 -22.63 15.96
CA ASP A 189 -18.30 -22.08 14.63
C ASP A 189 -19.51 -22.72 13.90
N SER A 190 -20.23 -23.64 14.53
CA SER A 190 -21.38 -24.34 13.96
C SER A 190 -22.67 -24.18 14.76
N ASP A 191 -22.64 -23.48 15.91
CA ASP A 191 -23.77 -23.30 16.81
C ASP A 191 -23.91 -21.84 17.26
N ASP A 192 -24.90 -21.13 16.69
CA ASP A 192 -25.17 -19.70 16.94
C ASP A 192 -25.58 -19.34 18.38
N ALA A 193 -25.62 -20.34 19.26
CA ALA A 193 -25.83 -20.21 20.69
C ALA A 193 -24.54 -20.32 21.51
N ALA A 194 -23.38 -20.55 20.87
CA ALA A 194 -22.08 -20.72 21.51
C ALA A 194 -21.20 -19.47 21.31
N PHE A 195 -21.21 -18.55 22.29
CA PHE A 195 -20.44 -17.31 22.21
C PHE A 195 -20.18 -16.68 23.57
N PRO A 196 -19.17 -15.80 23.69
CA PRO A 196 -18.88 -15.06 24.91
C PRO A 196 -20.09 -14.40 25.58
N GLY A 197 -20.44 -14.92 26.75
CA GLY A 197 -21.58 -14.44 27.55
C GLY A 197 -22.95 -15.02 27.16
N ALA A 198 -22.99 -16.08 26.36
CA ALA A 198 -24.19 -16.87 26.14
C ALA A 198 -24.71 -17.51 27.45
N PRO A 199 -25.99 -17.92 27.52
CA PRO A 199 -26.49 -18.67 28.67
C PRO A 199 -25.87 -20.06 28.72
N ASP A 200 -25.10 -20.34 29.76
CA ASP A 200 -24.46 -21.64 29.94
C ASP A 200 -25.04 -22.48 31.09
N ALA A 201 -25.29 -23.76 30.82
CA ALA A 201 -26.06 -24.64 31.69
C ALA A 201 -25.16 -25.71 32.31
N ALA A 202 -24.81 -25.52 33.58
CA ALA A 202 -23.91 -26.43 34.30
C ALA A 202 -24.30 -27.93 34.18
N GLY A 203 -23.32 -28.76 33.83
CA GLY A 203 -23.39 -30.21 33.87
C GLY A 203 -23.94 -30.87 32.61
N ASP A 204 -23.98 -30.14 31.48
CA ASP A 204 -24.23 -30.74 30.15
C ASP A 204 -22.94 -31.01 29.36
N ASP A 205 -21.77 -30.74 29.95
CA ASP A 205 -20.42 -30.86 29.37
C ASP A 205 -20.22 -29.98 28.11
N VAL A 206 -21.07 -28.97 27.89
CA VAL A 206 -20.99 -28.02 26.77
C VAL A 206 -20.68 -26.62 27.31
N ASP A 207 -19.53 -26.08 26.93
CA ASP A 207 -19.16 -24.68 27.19
C ASP A 207 -19.82 -23.80 26.12
N ARG A 208 -20.98 -23.21 26.45
CA ARG A 208 -21.71 -22.31 25.52
C ARG A 208 -21.22 -20.88 25.57
N ASP A 209 -20.62 -20.44 26.67
CA ASP A 209 -20.21 -19.05 26.81
C ASP A 209 -18.71 -18.80 26.55
N CYS A 210 -18.03 -19.84 26.05
CA CYS A 210 -16.64 -19.83 25.59
C CYS A 210 -15.67 -19.30 26.65
N ASP A 211 -15.96 -19.54 27.93
CA ASP A 211 -15.14 -19.09 29.06
C ASP A 211 -14.18 -20.19 29.58
N GLY A 212 -14.31 -21.41 29.06
CA GLY A 212 -13.53 -22.58 29.43
C GLY A 212 -14.13 -23.41 30.57
N ALA A 213 -15.35 -23.11 31.03
CA ALA A 213 -16.11 -23.85 32.02
C ALA A 213 -17.44 -24.39 31.45
N ASP A 214 -18.01 -25.38 32.13
CA ASP A 214 -19.38 -25.86 31.88
C ASP A 214 -20.28 -25.32 33.00
N GLY A 215 -20.99 -24.25 32.68
CA GLY A 215 -21.90 -23.49 33.52
C GLY A 215 -21.32 -22.17 34.06
N VAL A 216 -22.21 -21.24 34.42
CA VAL A 216 -21.84 -19.91 34.93
C VAL A 216 -21.32 -19.96 36.37
N ASP A 217 -20.20 -19.29 36.65
CA ASP A 217 -19.69 -19.03 38.01
C ASP A 217 -20.43 -17.85 38.67
N ASP A 218 -21.62 -18.11 39.24
CA ASP A 218 -22.44 -17.09 39.91
C ASP A 218 -21.75 -16.42 41.12
N ASP A 219 -20.75 -17.06 41.75
CA ASP A 219 -20.14 -16.57 43.00
C ASP A 219 -18.66 -16.13 42.90
N GLY A 220 -18.06 -16.29 41.73
CA GLY A 220 -16.73 -15.78 41.36
C GLY A 220 -15.57 -16.53 42.00
N ASP A 221 -15.77 -17.80 42.37
CA ASP A 221 -14.74 -18.63 43.01
C ASP A 221 -13.83 -19.40 42.03
N GLY A 222 -14.11 -19.29 40.73
CA GLY A 222 -13.38 -19.94 39.65
C GLY A 222 -13.93 -21.33 39.28
N HIS A 223 -15.11 -21.70 39.79
CA HIS A 223 -15.82 -22.93 39.44
C HIS A 223 -17.26 -22.63 39.03
N ALA A 224 -17.74 -23.31 37.99
CA ALA A 224 -19.14 -23.23 37.58
C ALA A 224 -20.10 -23.56 38.73
N SER A 225 -21.15 -22.78 38.86
CA SER A 225 -22.21 -23.02 39.84
C SER A 225 -22.97 -24.28 39.47
N LEU A 226 -22.87 -25.32 40.32
CA LEU A 226 -23.52 -26.61 40.09
C LEU A 226 -25.01 -26.43 39.75
N ALA A 227 -25.50 -27.15 38.73
CA ALA A 227 -26.91 -27.18 38.41
C ALA A 227 -27.75 -27.49 39.65
N LYS A 228 -28.89 -26.79 39.77
CA LYS A 228 -29.78 -26.79 40.95
C LYS A 228 -30.26 -28.17 41.42
N ASP A 229 -30.01 -29.25 40.67
CA ASP A 229 -30.41 -30.61 41.00
C ASP A 229 -29.28 -31.55 41.46
N GLU A 230 -28.02 -31.10 41.57
CA GLU A 230 -26.92 -31.92 42.11
C GLU A 230 -26.22 -31.36 43.35
N TYR A 231 -26.95 -30.68 44.23
CA TYR A 231 -26.48 -30.41 45.59
C TYR A 231 -26.35 -31.72 46.38
N ARG A 232 -25.12 -32.24 46.55
CA ARG A 232 -24.79 -33.28 47.54
C ARG A 232 -24.19 -32.67 48.81
N PRO A 233 -24.97 -32.44 49.89
CA PRO A 233 -24.47 -31.81 51.10
C PRO A 233 -23.79 -32.79 52.06
N GLU A 234 -22.65 -33.38 51.70
CA GLU A 234 -21.93 -34.26 52.64
C GLU A 234 -20.41 -34.06 52.77
N LEU A 235 -19.85 -32.93 52.34
CA LEU A 235 -18.42 -32.63 52.60
C LEU A 235 -18.11 -31.31 53.32
N ALA A 236 -19.12 -30.64 53.88
CA ALA A 236 -18.89 -29.65 54.93
C ALA A 236 -18.70 -30.38 56.27
N VAL A 237 -17.49 -30.90 56.53
CA VAL A 237 -17.09 -31.44 57.84
C VAL A 237 -17.06 -30.29 58.85
N ALA A 238 -18.20 -30.04 59.49
CA ALA A 238 -18.27 -29.28 60.73
C ALA A 238 -17.60 -30.09 61.85
N ARG A 239 -16.35 -29.76 62.21
CA ARG A 239 -15.79 -30.17 63.51
C ARG A 239 -16.48 -29.38 64.62
N LYS A 240 -17.64 -29.87 65.07
CA LYS A 240 -18.21 -29.50 66.37
C LYS A 240 -17.71 -30.51 67.40
N VAL A 241 -16.60 -30.20 68.07
CA VAL A 241 -16.21 -30.93 69.30
C VAL A 241 -17.03 -30.31 70.43
N GLU A 242 -18.12 -30.97 70.80
CA GLU A 242 -18.86 -30.67 72.03
C GLU A 242 -18.09 -31.20 73.24
N VAL A 243 -17.94 -30.32 74.22
CA VAL A 243 -17.37 -30.55 75.54
C VAL A 243 -18.28 -31.49 76.33
N VAL A 244 -17.74 -32.60 76.86
CA VAL A 244 -18.37 -33.38 77.93
C VAL A 244 -17.47 -33.31 79.17
N ALA A 245 -17.93 -32.55 80.16
CA ALA A 245 -17.47 -32.67 81.53
C ALA A 245 -18.15 -33.88 82.20
N LEU A 246 -17.38 -34.64 83.02
CA LEU A 246 -17.75 -35.21 84.33
C LEU A 246 -16.80 -36.37 84.73
N ARG A 247 -15.87 -36.09 85.65
CA ARG A 247 -15.83 -36.62 87.03
C ARG A 247 -14.68 -36.00 87.81
#